data_AF-A0A925NB05-F1
#
_entry.id   AF-A0A925NB05-F1
#
_cell.length_a   1.000
_cell.length_b   1.000
_cell.length_c   1.000
_cell.angle_alpha   90.00
_cell.angle_beta   90.00
_cell.angle_gamma   90.00
#
_symmetry.space_group_name_H-M   'P 1'
#
loop_
_entity.id
_entity.type
_entity.pdbx_description
1 polymer ?
#
loop_
_entity_poly.entity_id
_entity_poly.type
_entity_poly.pdbx_seq_one_letter_code
_entity_poly.pdbx_strand_id
1 'polypeptide(L)'
;MSSGKARDADRSIGAILVNSGRLAIEDVERIINFQKENELRFGDAGMQLGLLTEADIFYALSLQFDYPYLSGPGHPVSDEVVVAYRPFSAEGERLRSLRSQLQLRWFKEGASRVALAIVGTRPGEGRSLLAANLAVTFAQAKERTLLIDGDMRNPRQNLLFKVENQTGLSNLLTGRMHEQVIKLVPGIPGLAILPSGPIPPNPEELLGRSSFDRILEQSMSAFDVVIIDTPAMTMGADVTLLARFAGAALIVARNNMTRTAEFQELVDQMQEAGVKVVGSVLVDVPFQKPQKLKSLRRGT
;
A
#
# COMPACT_ATOMS: atom_id res chain seq x y z
N MET A 1 -37.51 -22.79 3.16
CA MET A 1 -37.15 -21.36 3.11
C MET A 1 -36.56 -20.81 4.43
N SER A 2 -36.13 -21.64 5.39
CA SER A 2 -35.72 -21.19 6.74
C SER A 2 -34.18 -21.16 6.99
N SER A 3 -33.35 -21.75 6.12
CA SER A 3 -31.90 -21.86 6.37
C SER A 3 -31.06 -20.65 5.89
N GLY A 4 -31.63 -19.75 5.08
CA GLY A 4 -30.93 -18.57 4.56
C GLY A 4 -30.87 -17.41 5.56
N LYS A 5 -31.97 -17.12 6.27
CA LYS A 5 -32.05 -16.01 7.26
C LYS A 5 -31.19 -16.25 8.51
N ALA A 6 -31.03 -17.50 8.94
CA ALA A 6 -30.19 -17.83 10.09
C ALA A 6 -28.70 -17.62 9.82
N ARG A 7 -28.23 -17.90 8.58
CA ARG A 7 -26.83 -17.68 8.17
C ARG A 7 -26.47 -16.20 8.05
N ASP A 8 -27.42 -15.33 7.70
CA ASP A 8 -27.21 -13.88 7.64
C ASP A 8 -27.20 -13.22 9.03
N ALA A 9 -27.95 -13.77 10.00
CA ALA A 9 -28.01 -13.24 11.36
C ALA A 9 -26.66 -13.40 12.12
N ASP A 10 -25.98 -14.54 11.94
CA ASP A 10 -24.65 -14.80 12.52
C ASP A 10 -23.54 -13.92 11.92
N ARG A 11 -23.78 -13.36 10.72
CA ARG A 11 -22.86 -12.42 10.05
C ARG A 11 -23.23 -10.95 10.29
N SER A 12 -24.24 -10.66 11.10
CA SER A 12 -24.59 -9.29 11.41
C SER A 12 -23.51 -8.63 12.27
N ILE A 13 -23.27 -7.33 12.07
CA ILE A 13 -22.27 -6.56 12.85
C ILE A 13 -22.50 -6.71 14.36
N GLY A 14 -23.76 -6.65 14.81
CA GLY A 14 -24.11 -6.83 16.22
C GLY A 14 -23.73 -8.22 16.74
N ALA A 15 -24.04 -9.30 16.01
CA ALA A 15 -23.68 -10.66 16.43
C ALA A 15 -22.16 -10.86 16.48
N ILE A 16 -21.42 -10.31 15.51
CA ILE A 16 -19.96 -10.38 15.48
C ILE A 16 -19.33 -9.66 16.68
N LEU A 17 -19.83 -8.47 17.02
CA LEU A 17 -19.35 -7.67 18.14
C LEU A 17 -19.61 -8.34 19.49
N VAL A 18 -20.79 -8.96 19.65
CA VAL A 18 -21.13 -9.74 20.84
C VAL A 18 -20.23 -10.98 20.96
N ASN A 19 -20.10 -11.76 19.90
CA ASN A 19 -19.33 -13.00 19.91
C ASN A 19 -17.83 -12.78 20.16
N SER A 20 -17.31 -11.59 19.81
CA SER A 20 -15.93 -11.18 20.06
C SER A 20 -15.72 -10.48 21.41
N GLY A 21 -16.77 -10.31 22.22
CA GLY A 21 -16.72 -9.65 23.53
C GLY A 21 -16.50 -8.14 23.46
N ARG A 22 -16.72 -7.51 22.30
CA ARG A 22 -16.57 -6.07 22.09
C ARG A 22 -17.85 -5.27 22.36
N LEU A 23 -19.00 -5.95 22.44
CA LEU A 23 -20.29 -5.36 22.76
C LEU A 23 -21.05 -6.28 23.71
N ALA A 24 -21.59 -5.73 24.80
CA ALA A 24 -22.43 -6.50 25.72
C ALA A 24 -23.79 -6.80 25.07
N ILE A 25 -24.36 -7.98 25.33
CA ILE A 25 -25.65 -8.41 24.77
C ILE A 25 -26.77 -7.42 25.14
N GLU A 26 -26.74 -6.90 26.37
CA GLU A 26 -27.72 -5.93 26.89
C GLU A 26 -27.68 -4.57 26.16
N ASP A 27 -26.52 -4.19 25.61
CA ASP A 27 -26.36 -2.94 24.88
C ASP A 27 -26.85 -3.04 23.42
N VAL A 28 -27.02 -4.25 22.88
CA VAL A 28 -27.51 -4.47 21.52
C VAL A 28 -28.92 -3.91 21.33
N GLU A 29 -29.83 -4.16 22.29
CA GLU A 29 -31.20 -3.65 22.21
C GLU A 29 -31.23 -2.11 22.25
N ARG A 30 -30.35 -1.50 23.04
CA ARG A 30 -30.23 -0.04 23.13
C ARG A 30 -29.81 0.55 21.78
N ILE A 31 -28.83 -0.07 21.12
CA ILE A 31 -28.40 0.34 19.77
C ILE A 31 -29.52 0.16 18.75
N ILE A 32 -30.24 -0.98 18.75
CA ILE A 32 -31.34 -1.24 17.80
C ILE A 32 -32.48 -0.23 17.96
N ASN A 33 -32.84 0.13 19.20
CA ASN A 33 -33.89 1.10 19.45
C ASN A 33 -33.47 2.49 18.96
N PHE A 34 -32.27 2.95 19.32
CA PHE A 34 -31.74 4.23 18.86
C PHE A 34 -31.58 4.27 17.34
N GLN A 35 -31.19 3.15 16.73
CA GLN A 35 -31.09 2.98 15.27
C GLN A 35 -32.44 3.23 14.59
N LYS A 36 -33.53 2.67 15.11
CA LYS A 36 -34.89 2.85 14.57
C LYS A 36 -35.41 4.27 14.76
N GLU A 37 -35.18 4.85 15.93
CA GLU A 37 -35.65 6.21 16.26
C GLU A 37 -34.96 7.30 15.43
N ASN A 38 -33.69 7.09 15.08
CA ASN A 38 -32.87 8.09 14.37
C ASN A 38 -32.54 7.72 12.93
N GLU A 39 -33.13 6.63 12.41
CA GLU A 39 -32.89 6.10 11.05
C GLU A 39 -31.39 5.90 10.71
N LEU A 40 -30.60 5.46 11.70
CA LEU A 40 -29.16 5.26 11.56
C LEU A 40 -28.82 3.83 11.12
N ARG A 41 -27.54 3.59 10.77
CA ARG A 41 -26.99 2.23 10.71
C ARG A 41 -26.58 1.78 12.12
N PHE A 42 -26.55 0.47 12.36
CA PHE A 42 -26.22 -0.11 13.68
C PHE A 42 -24.90 0.43 14.27
N GLY A 43 -23.84 0.50 13.45
CA GLY A 43 -22.54 1.04 13.89
C GLY A 43 -22.62 2.53 14.27
N ASP A 44 -23.26 3.35 13.44
CA ASP A 44 -23.41 4.79 13.68
C ASP A 44 -24.21 5.06 14.96
N ALA A 45 -25.28 4.29 15.18
CA ALA A 45 -26.07 4.33 16.41
C ALA A 45 -25.22 3.95 17.64
N GLY A 46 -24.40 2.90 17.55
CA GLY A 46 -23.52 2.49 18.65
C GLY A 46 -22.41 3.50 18.97
N MET A 47 -21.85 4.18 17.96
CA MET A 47 -20.89 5.28 18.19
C MET A 47 -21.53 6.49 18.86
N GLN A 48 -22.73 6.91 18.41
CA GLN A 48 -23.42 8.05 19.02
C GLN A 48 -23.83 7.78 20.46
N LEU A 49 -24.15 6.53 20.80
CA LEU A 49 -24.42 6.10 22.17
C LEU A 49 -23.14 5.92 23.02
N GLY A 50 -21.95 6.04 22.43
CA GLY A 50 -20.68 5.81 23.12
C GLY A 50 -20.40 4.34 23.47
N LEU A 51 -21.17 3.41 22.89
CA LEU A 51 -21.09 1.97 23.16
C LEU A 51 -20.13 1.25 22.22
N LEU A 52 -19.83 1.85 21.06
CA LEU A 52 -18.88 1.33 20.08
C LEU A 52 -17.85 2.40 19.72
N THR A 53 -16.62 1.96 19.48
CA THR A 53 -15.61 2.79 18.81
C THR A 53 -15.61 2.53 17.31
N GLU A 54 -14.99 3.43 16.55
CA GLU A 54 -14.75 3.23 15.12
C GLU A 54 -14.02 1.89 14.87
N ALA A 55 -13.05 1.55 15.73
CA ALA A 55 -12.27 0.31 15.65
C ALA A 55 -13.12 -0.96 15.83
N ASP A 56 -14.16 -0.91 16.67
CA ASP A 56 -15.06 -2.05 16.87
C ASP A 56 -15.90 -2.29 15.60
N ILE A 57 -16.41 -1.22 14.99
CA ILE A 57 -17.15 -1.31 13.72
C ILE A 57 -16.25 -1.88 12.62
N PHE A 58 -15.02 -1.38 12.51
CA PHE A 58 -14.04 -1.89 11.54
C PHE A 58 -13.75 -3.38 11.74
N TYR A 59 -13.59 -3.83 12.99
CA TYR A 59 -13.39 -5.23 13.32
C TYR A 59 -14.59 -6.10 12.92
N ALA A 60 -15.80 -5.64 13.18
CA ALA A 60 -17.00 -6.40 12.83
C ALA A 60 -17.18 -6.52 11.31
N LEU A 61 -16.94 -5.42 10.59
CA LEU A 61 -16.99 -5.39 9.14
C LEU A 61 -15.90 -6.26 8.50
N SER A 62 -14.69 -6.35 9.09
CA SER A 62 -13.62 -7.19 8.53
C SER A 62 -13.98 -8.67 8.56
N LEU A 63 -14.60 -9.15 9.64
CA LEU A 63 -15.12 -10.52 9.76
C LEU A 63 -16.35 -10.74 8.87
N GLN A 64 -17.21 -9.73 8.72
CA GLN A 64 -18.41 -9.83 7.88
C GLN A 64 -18.07 -9.97 6.39
N PHE A 65 -17.03 -9.28 5.92
CA PHE A 65 -16.65 -9.19 4.50
C PHE A 65 -15.35 -9.96 4.15
N ASP A 66 -14.82 -10.80 5.05
CA ASP A 66 -13.56 -11.55 4.87
C ASP A 66 -12.37 -10.66 4.43
N TYR A 67 -12.24 -9.48 5.03
CA TYR A 67 -11.18 -8.53 4.70
C TYR A 67 -9.96 -8.70 5.65
N PRO A 68 -8.73 -8.95 5.15
CA PRO A 68 -7.56 -9.03 6.01
C PRO A 68 -7.28 -7.65 6.63
N TYR A 69 -7.45 -7.57 7.95
CA TYR A 69 -7.37 -6.34 8.74
C TYR A 69 -6.36 -6.51 9.88
N LEU A 70 -5.44 -5.54 10.01
CA LEU A 70 -4.51 -5.47 11.13
C LEU A 70 -5.17 -4.71 12.31
N SER A 71 -5.50 -5.39 13.41
CA SER A 71 -6.04 -4.79 14.65
C SER A 71 -5.20 -5.13 15.90
N GLY A 72 -4.88 -4.12 16.73
CA GLY A 72 -4.07 -4.25 17.97
C GLY A 72 -2.71 -3.48 18.02
N PRO A 73 -2.01 -3.41 19.15
CA PRO A 73 -0.63 -2.90 19.21
C PRO A 73 0.38 -3.94 18.68
N GLY A 74 1.51 -3.49 18.10
CA GLY A 74 2.60 -4.36 17.63
C GLY A 74 2.54 -4.80 16.17
N HIS A 75 1.74 -4.13 15.32
CA HIS A 75 1.60 -4.52 13.92
C HIS A 75 2.87 -4.41 13.09
N PRO A 76 3.04 -5.28 12.07
CA PRO A 76 4.16 -5.25 11.15
C PRO A 76 4.06 -4.10 10.12
N VAL A 77 2.98 -3.32 10.06
CA VAL A 77 2.84 -2.22 9.09
C VAL A 77 2.79 -0.88 9.82
N SER A 78 3.15 0.21 9.14
CA SER A 78 3.02 1.59 9.61
C SER A 78 1.58 2.08 9.44
N ASP A 79 1.06 2.82 10.41
CA ASP A 79 -0.29 3.41 10.37
C ASP A 79 -0.48 4.38 9.17
N GLU A 80 0.61 4.82 8.54
CA GLU A 80 0.58 5.56 7.27
C GLU A 80 -0.08 4.74 6.15
N VAL A 81 0.03 3.41 6.15
CA VAL A 81 -0.58 2.52 5.16
C VAL A 81 -2.05 2.32 5.50
N VAL A 82 -2.85 3.36 5.26
CA VAL A 82 -4.25 3.47 5.67
C VAL A 82 -5.08 2.25 5.32
N VAL A 83 -4.92 1.65 4.13
CA VAL A 83 -5.75 0.50 3.74
C VAL A 83 -5.47 -0.79 4.53
N ALA A 84 -4.33 -0.87 5.23
CA ALA A 84 -4.05 -1.97 6.15
C ALA A 84 -4.86 -1.85 7.45
N TYR A 85 -5.25 -0.62 7.82
CA TYR A 85 -5.87 -0.28 9.11
C TYR A 85 -7.30 0.27 9.05
N ARG A 86 -7.71 0.82 7.90
CA ARG A 86 -9.00 1.50 7.74
C ARG A 86 -9.58 1.16 6.36
N PRO A 87 -9.92 -0.11 6.10
CA PRO A 87 -10.33 -0.56 4.77
C PRO A 87 -11.62 0.13 4.26
N PHE A 88 -12.48 0.61 5.16
CA PHE A 88 -13.72 1.32 4.83
C PHE A 88 -13.62 2.85 4.94
N SER A 89 -12.40 3.42 5.09
CA SER A 89 -12.26 4.88 5.02
C SER A 89 -12.51 5.41 3.61
N ALA A 90 -12.84 6.70 3.50
CA ALA A 90 -12.98 7.37 2.21
C ALA A 90 -11.68 7.29 1.39
N GLU A 91 -10.50 7.37 2.03
CA GLU A 91 -9.23 7.14 1.33
C GLU A 91 -9.10 5.70 0.84
N GLY A 92 -9.49 4.72 1.67
CA GLY A 92 -9.45 3.31 1.30
C GLY A 92 -10.33 2.99 0.09
N GLU A 93 -11.54 3.55 0.01
CA GLU A 93 -12.41 3.42 -1.16
C GLU A 93 -11.79 4.03 -2.43
N ARG A 94 -11.17 5.21 -2.32
CA ARG A 94 -10.47 5.84 -3.46
C ARG A 94 -9.32 4.98 -3.96
N LEU A 95 -8.53 4.40 -3.07
CA LEU A 95 -7.44 3.48 -3.42
C LEU A 95 -7.95 2.19 -4.06
N ARG A 96 -9.07 1.63 -3.56
CA ARG A 96 -9.73 0.47 -4.18
C ARG A 96 -10.29 0.78 -5.56
N SER A 97 -10.85 1.98 -5.76
CA SER A 97 -11.27 2.47 -7.08
C SER A 97 -10.09 2.60 -8.05
N LEU A 98 -8.97 3.19 -7.60
CA LEU A 98 -7.74 3.28 -8.38
C LEU A 98 -7.21 1.88 -8.76
N ARG A 99 -7.14 0.95 -7.81
CA ARG A 99 -6.76 -0.45 -8.07
C ARG A 99 -7.68 -1.09 -9.11
N SER A 100 -9.00 -0.95 -8.99
CA SER A 100 -9.94 -1.50 -9.98
C SER A 100 -9.74 -0.92 -11.38
N GLN A 101 -9.45 0.39 -11.49
CA GLN A 101 -9.12 1.02 -12.78
C GLN A 101 -7.81 0.47 -13.36
N LEU A 102 -6.79 0.27 -12.53
CA LEU A 102 -5.51 -0.34 -12.95
C LEU A 102 -5.69 -1.80 -13.36
N GLN A 103 -6.48 -2.59 -12.62
CA GLN A 103 -6.77 -3.99 -12.95
C GLN A 103 -7.41 -4.11 -14.34
N LEU A 104 -8.42 -3.27 -14.63
CA LEU A 104 -9.16 -3.30 -15.89
C LEU A 104 -8.31 -2.86 -17.09
N ARG A 105 -7.41 -1.90 -16.89
CA ARG A 105 -6.67 -1.23 -17.98
C ARG A 105 -5.27 -1.78 -18.22
N TRP A 106 -4.65 -2.38 -17.20
CA TRP A 106 -3.24 -2.78 -17.23
C TRP A 106 -3.02 -4.24 -16.91
N PHE A 107 -3.57 -4.75 -15.80
CA PHE A 107 -3.34 -6.12 -15.35
C PHE A 107 -4.32 -7.16 -15.95
N LYS A 108 -4.96 -6.86 -17.09
CA LYS A 108 -5.97 -7.74 -17.70
C LYS A 108 -5.35 -9.04 -18.23
N GLU A 109 -6.03 -10.17 -18.03
CA GLU A 109 -5.66 -11.49 -18.55
C GLU A 109 -5.39 -11.44 -20.07
N GLY A 110 -4.21 -11.94 -20.48
CA GLY A 110 -3.77 -12.05 -21.87
C GLY A 110 -2.76 -10.98 -22.33
N ALA A 111 -2.56 -9.91 -21.56
CA ALA A 111 -1.41 -9.03 -21.76
C ALA A 111 -0.15 -9.70 -21.20
N SER A 112 1.00 -9.54 -21.87
CA SER A 112 2.31 -9.92 -21.33
C SER A 112 2.41 -9.41 -19.89
N ARG A 113 2.76 -10.27 -18.93
CA ARG A 113 2.84 -9.88 -17.52
C ARG A 113 3.74 -8.65 -17.41
N VAL A 114 3.21 -7.56 -16.88
CA VAL A 114 3.87 -6.25 -16.82
C VAL A 114 3.84 -5.74 -15.40
N ALA A 115 4.96 -5.22 -14.94
CA ALA A 115 5.03 -4.53 -13.66
C ALA A 115 4.51 -3.09 -13.81
N LEU A 116 4.32 -2.41 -12.68
CA LEU A 116 3.92 -1.01 -12.64
C LEU A 116 4.91 -0.22 -11.79
N ALA A 117 5.61 0.73 -12.39
CA ALA A 117 6.44 1.68 -11.67
C ALA A 117 5.60 2.84 -11.13
N ILE A 118 5.84 3.25 -9.88
CA ILE A 118 5.23 4.42 -9.26
C ILE A 118 6.25 5.56 -9.26
N VAL A 119 6.08 6.50 -10.19
CA VAL A 119 7.06 7.56 -10.47
C VAL A 119 6.56 8.94 -10.04
N GLY A 120 7.47 9.91 -9.94
CA GLY A 120 7.16 11.27 -9.47
C GLY A 120 8.41 12.13 -9.48
N THR A 121 8.25 13.44 -9.42
CA THR A 121 9.34 14.38 -9.73
C THR A 121 10.28 14.56 -8.53
N ARG A 122 9.74 14.71 -7.31
CA ARG A 122 10.49 15.13 -6.12
C ARG A 122 10.33 14.20 -4.92
N PRO A 123 11.28 14.18 -3.96
CA PRO A 123 11.10 13.48 -2.70
C PRO A 123 9.88 14.00 -1.93
N GLY A 124 9.19 13.12 -1.20
CA GLY A 124 8.07 13.51 -0.34
C GLY A 124 6.73 13.74 -1.06
N GLU A 125 6.61 13.42 -2.35
CA GLU A 125 5.35 13.52 -3.09
C GLU A 125 4.36 12.39 -2.82
N GLY A 126 4.75 11.38 -2.03
CA GLY A 126 3.86 10.30 -1.62
C GLY A 126 3.94 9.03 -2.49
N ARG A 127 4.90 8.93 -3.43
CA ARG A 127 5.16 7.73 -4.26
C ARG A 127 5.17 6.43 -3.44
N SER A 128 6.10 6.33 -2.49
CA SER A 128 6.26 5.13 -1.66
C SER A 128 5.00 4.77 -0.89
N LEU A 129 4.28 5.78 -0.41
CA LEU A 129 3.05 5.57 0.34
C LEU A 129 1.91 5.08 -0.57
N LEU A 130 1.79 5.66 -1.76
CA LEU A 130 0.84 5.22 -2.77
C LEU A 130 1.17 3.78 -3.21
N ALA A 131 2.44 3.47 -3.47
CA ALA A 131 2.90 2.14 -3.84
C ALA A 131 2.55 1.10 -2.77
N ALA A 132 2.82 1.41 -1.50
CA ALA A 132 2.48 0.55 -0.36
C ALA A 132 0.97 0.30 -0.25
N ASN A 133 0.17 1.36 -0.29
CA ASN A 133 -1.29 1.23 -0.20
C ASN A 133 -1.85 0.46 -1.40
N LEU A 134 -1.38 0.73 -2.62
CA LEU A 134 -1.80 -0.01 -3.81
C LEU A 134 -1.49 -1.50 -3.68
N ALA A 135 -0.27 -1.85 -3.26
CA ALA A 135 0.12 -3.24 -3.07
C ALA A 135 -0.78 -3.97 -2.07
N VAL A 136 -1.14 -3.32 -0.95
CA VAL A 136 -2.09 -3.87 0.01
C VAL A 136 -3.49 -4.05 -0.62
N THR A 137 -3.98 -3.08 -1.41
CA THR A 137 -5.30 -3.22 -2.03
C THR A 137 -5.39 -4.35 -3.07
N PHE A 138 -4.29 -4.65 -3.78
CA PHE A 138 -4.21 -5.80 -4.68
C PHE A 138 -4.16 -7.12 -3.90
N ALA A 139 -3.34 -7.20 -2.84
CA ALA A 139 -3.31 -8.37 -1.97
C ALA A 139 -4.67 -8.66 -1.30
N GLN A 140 -5.38 -7.61 -0.86
CA GLN A 140 -6.76 -7.72 -0.34
C GLN A 140 -7.76 -8.22 -1.40
N ALA A 141 -7.47 -8.01 -2.68
CA ALA A 141 -8.23 -8.58 -3.80
C ALA A 141 -7.83 -10.04 -4.13
N LYS A 142 -6.97 -10.66 -3.30
CA LYS A 142 -6.42 -12.02 -3.44
C LYS A 142 -5.44 -12.20 -4.60
N GLU A 143 -4.92 -11.10 -5.15
CA GLU A 143 -3.82 -11.14 -6.13
C GLU A 143 -2.49 -11.36 -5.41
N ARG A 144 -1.67 -12.31 -5.86
CA ARG A 144 -0.31 -12.47 -5.32
C ARG A 144 0.50 -11.24 -5.74
N THR A 145 0.83 -10.41 -4.78
CA THR A 145 1.37 -9.07 -5.01
C THR A 145 2.79 -8.96 -4.47
N LEU A 146 3.73 -8.53 -5.31
CA LEU A 146 5.08 -8.14 -4.90
C LEU A 146 5.24 -6.62 -4.99
N LEU A 147 5.70 -6.01 -3.91
CA LEU A 147 6.17 -4.62 -3.90
C LEU A 147 7.70 -4.61 -3.83
N ILE A 148 8.33 -4.02 -4.84
CA ILE A 148 9.78 -3.85 -4.92
C ILE A 148 10.12 -2.42 -4.53
N ASP A 149 10.99 -2.23 -3.53
CA ASP A 149 11.59 -0.94 -3.21
C ASP A 149 12.81 -0.72 -4.12
N GLY A 150 12.57 -0.08 -5.27
CA GLY A 150 13.60 0.31 -6.22
C GLY A 150 14.33 1.60 -5.85
N ASP A 151 13.89 2.32 -4.81
CA ASP A 151 14.57 3.52 -4.32
C ASP A 151 15.78 3.13 -3.45
N MET A 152 16.87 2.76 -4.09
CA MET A 152 18.15 2.49 -3.42
C MET A 152 18.88 3.78 -2.97
N ARG A 153 18.27 4.97 -3.07
CA ARG A 153 18.83 6.25 -2.60
C ARG A 153 18.19 6.69 -1.29
N ASN A 154 16.88 6.53 -1.16
CA ASN A 154 16.10 6.90 0.02
C ASN A 154 14.95 5.89 0.25
N PRO A 155 15.28 4.62 0.56
CA PRO A 155 14.29 3.55 0.68
C PRO A 155 13.30 3.83 1.81
N ARG A 156 12.06 3.40 1.60
CA ARG A 156 10.96 3.69 2.54
C ARG A 156 10.05 2.50 2.80
N GLN A 157 10.02 1.50 1.94
CA GLN A 157 9.11 0.36 2.10
C GLN A 157 9.46 -0.46 3.34
N ASN A 158 10.74 -0.57 3.68
CA ASN A 158 11.16 -1.24 4.92
C ASN A 158 10.60 -0.57 6.18
N LEU A 159 10.45 0.76 6.18
CA LEU A 159 9.85 1.51 7.29
C LEU A 159 8.32 1.34 7.31
N LEU A 160 7.68 1.39 6.14
CA LEU A 160 6.24 1.23 6.00
C LEU A 160 5.75 -0.17 6.37
N PHE A 161 6.56 -1.20 6.13
CA PHE A 161 6.24 -2.61 6.42
C PHE A 161 7.08 -3.20 7.56
N LYS A 162 7.81 -2.37 8.32
CA LYS A 162 8.65 -2.74 9.47
C LYS A 162 9.47 -4.02 9.25
N VAL A 163 9.98 -4.19 8.03
CA VAL A 163 10.87 -5.29 7.66
C VAL A 163 12.32 -4.86 7.73
N GLU A 164 13.21 -5.82 8.02
CA GLU A 164 14.65 -5.56 8.02
C GLU A 164 15.14 -5.22 6.61
N ASN A 165 16.08 -4.27 6.51
CA ASN A 165 16.66 -3.82 5.23
C ASN A 165 18.16 -4.21 5.09
N GLN A 166 18.62 -5.22 5.82
CA GLN A 166 19.99 -5.72 5.75
C GLN A 166 20.27 -6.49 4.46
N THR A 167 19.22 -7.07 3.87
CA THR A 167 19.24 -7.80 2.61
C THR A 167 18.07 -7.35 1.73
N GLY A 168 18.29 -7.20 0.42
CA GLY A 168 17.27 -6.76 -0.51
C GLY A 168 17.74 -6.68 -1.96
N LEU A 169 17.12 -5.79 -2.73
CA LEU A 169 17.39 -5.59 -4.15
C LEU A 169 18.86 -5.34 -4.47
N SER A 170 19.55 -4.48 -3.71
CA SER A 170 20.97 -4.17 -3.94
C SER A 170 21.86 -5.40 -3.77
N ASN A 171 21.54 -6.31 -2.85
CA ASN A 171 22.25 -7.56 -2.68
C ASN A 171 22.01 -8.53 -3.85
N LEU A 172 20.77 -8.58 -4.38
CA LEU A 172 20.46 -9.39 -5.57
C LEU A 172 21.23 -8.88 -6.79
N LEU A 173 21.25 -7.57 -7.01
CA LEU A 173 21.94 -6.93 -8.14
C LEU A 173 23.47 -7.11 -8.10
N THR A 174 24.04 -7.28 -6.91
CA THR A 174 25.47 -7.56 -6.75
C THR A 174 25.82 -9.04 -6.81
N GLY A 175 24.83 -9.94 -6.95
CA GLY A 175 25.03 -11.39 -7.01
C GLY A 175 25.53 -11.99 -5.68
N ARG A 176 25.37 -11.27 -4.57
CA ARG A 176 25.99 -11.62 -3.27
C ARG A 176 25.15 -12.53 -2.38
N MET A 177 23.98 -13.03 -2.82
CA MET A 177 23.06 -13.75 -1.94
C MET A 177 22.44 -15.02 -2.53
N HIS A 178 22.18 -15.98 -1.62
CA HIS A 178 21.43 -17.24 -1.83
C HIS A 178 20.20 -17.35 -0.89
N GLU A 179 19.88 -16.30 -0.12
CA GLU A 179 18.82 -16.30 0.90
C GLU A 179 17.50 -15.67 0.41
N GLN A 180 16.41 -15.94 1.14
CA GLN A 180 15.09 -15.34 0.94
C GLN A 180 15.10 -13.82 1.27
N VAL A 181 15.39 -13.01 0.26
CA VAL A 181 15.34 -11.54 0.34
C VAL A 181 13.91 -10.99 0.27
N ILE A 182 12.99 -11.73 -0.36
CA ILE A 182 11.57 -11.37 -0.42
C ILE A 182 10.94 -11.70 0.94
N LYS A 183 10.30 -10.71 1.56
CA LYS A 183 9.69 -10.80 2.89
C LYS A 183 8.17 -10.85 2.76
N LEU A 184 7.53 -11.86 3.32
CA LEU A 184 6.07 -11.89 3.43
C LEU A 184 5.61 -10.89 4.50
N VAL A 185 4.45 -10.25 4.30
CA VAL A 185 3.90 -9.30 5.27
C VAL A 185 2.92 -10.02 6.20
N PRO A 186 3.24 -10.19 7.51
CA PRO A 186 2.32 -10.85 8.42
C PRO A 186 0.99 -10.08 8.52
N GLY A 187 -0.12 -10.82 8.49
CA GLY A 187 -1.47 -10.25 8.54
C GLY A 187 -2.01 -9.64 7.24
N ILE A 188 -1.23 -9.65 6.15
CA ILE A 188 -1.72 -9.31 4.80
C ILE A 188 -1.39 -10.47 3.84
N PRO A 189 -2.23 -11.51 3.79
CA PRO A 189 -2.01 -12.67 2.92
C PRO A 189 -1.87 -12.25 1.45
N GLY A 190 -0.92 -12.87 0.76
CA GLY A 190 -0.65 -12.60 -0.66
C GLY A 190 0.25 -11.39 -0.93
N LEU A 191 0.63 -10.62 0.10
CA LEU A 191 1.59 -9.52 -0.04
C LEU A 191 3.01 -9.93 0.33
N ALA A 192 3.95 -9.65 -0.57
CA ALA A 192 5.38 -9.77 -0.36
C ALA A 192 6.10 -8.47 -0.68
N ILE A 193 7.20 -8.20 0.02
CA ILE A 193 8.05 -7.02 -0.15
C ILE A 193 9.46 -7.46 -0.50
N LEU A 194 10.03 -6.90 -1.57
CA LEU A 194 11.47 -6.90 -1.81
C LEU A 194 12.01 -5.54 -1.37
N PRO A 195 12.60 -5.42 -0.17
CA PRO A 195 13.16 -4.15 0.29
C PRO A 195 14.42 -3.80 -0.55
N SER A 196 14.88 -2.55 -0.46
CA SER A 196 15.99 -2.06 -1.28
C SER A 196 17.30 -2.78 -0.99
N GLY A 197 17.47 -3.27 0.23
CA GLY A 197 18.75 -3.66 0.80
C GLY A 197 19.59 -2.44 1.21
N PRO A 198 20.84 -2.68 1.66
CA PRO A 198 21.78 -1.61 2.01
C PRO A 198 21.98 -0.64 0.84
N ILE A 199 22.06 0.66 1.15
CA ILE A 199 22.27 1.72 0.16
C ILE A 199 23.63 1.50 -0.52
N PRO A 200 23.68 1.21 -1.83
CA PRO A 200 24.93 1.06 -2.54
C PRO A 200 25.54 2.44 -2.87
N PRO A 201 26.87 2.52 -3.08
CA PRO A 201 27.50 3.78 -3.50
C PRO A 201 27.09 4.21 -4.92
N ASN A 202 26.61 3.28 -5.74
CA ASN A 202 26.30 3.47 -7.15
C ASN A 202 25.00 2.77 -7.61
N PRO A 203 23.81 3.25 -7.21
CA PRO A 203 22.52 2.65 -7.55
C PRO A 203 22.27 2.46 -9.06
N GLU A 204 22.58 3.48 -9.86
CA GLU A 204 22.32 3.53 -11.31
C GLU A 204 23.07 2.43 -12.06
N GLU A 205 24.36 2.30 -11.77
CA GLU A 205 25.24 1.32 -12.39
C GLU A 205 24.91 -0.11 -11.96
N LEU A 206 24.31 -0.29 -10.79
CA LEU A 206 23.81 -1.60 -10.36
C LEU A 206 22.52 -1.97 -11.08
N LEU A 207 21.61 -1.02 -11.28
CA LEU A 207 20.38 -1.24 -12.06
C LEU A 207 20.67 -1.46 -13.54
N GLY A 208 21.68 -0.78 -14.10
CA GLY A 208 22.07 -0.91 -15.51
C GLY A 208 22.71 -2.26 -15.86
N ARG A 209 23.03 -3.10 -14.86
CA ARG A 209 23.47 -4.47 -15.09
C ARG A 209 22.25 -5.33 -15.41
N SER A 210 22.40 -6.26 -16.35
CA SER A 210 21.37 -7.19 -16.84
C SER A 210 20.78 -8.15 -15.79
N SER A 211 21.11 -7.97 -14.51
CA SER A 211 20.52 -8.69 -13.38
C SER A 211 19.10 -8.24 -13.05
N PHE A 212 18.73 -6.96 -13.27
CA PHE A 212 17.40 -6.49 -12.89
C PHE A 212 16.29 -7.12 -13.74
N ASP A 213 16.50 -7.21 -15.07
CA ASP A 213 15.57 -7.88 -15.98
C ASP A 213 15.20 -9.28 -15.51
N ARG A 214 16.22 -10.07 -15.13
CA ARG A 214 16.02 -11.45 -14.64
C ARG A 214 15.25 -11.49 -13.32
N ILE A 215 15.56 -10.59 -12.39
CA ILE A 215 14.84 -10.47 -11.11
C ILE A 215 13.37 -10.14 -11.39
N LEU A 216 13.11 -9.24 -12.33
CA LEU A 216 11.76 -8.82 -12.68
C LEU A 216 10.99 -9.92 -13.41
N GLU A 217 11.60 -10.62 -14.37
CA GLU A 217 11.01 -11.78 -15.06
C GLU A 217 10.61 -12.90 -14.09
N GLN A 218 11.49 -13.22 -13.14
CA GLN A 218 11.22 -14.19 -12.09
C GLN A 218 10.07 -13.74 -11.19
N SER A 219 10.07 -12.45 -10.82
CA SER A 219 9.02 -11.84 -10.00
C SER A 219 7.67 -11.89 -10.71
N MET A 220 7.61 -11.47 -11.96
CA MET A 220 6.40 -11.52 -12.78
C MET A 220 5.94 -12.96 -13.05
N SER A 221 6.81 -13.96 -12.92
CA SER A 221 6.40 -15.38 -13.01
C SER A 221 5.79 -15.91 -11.72
N ALA A 222 6.21 -15.38 -10.56
CA ALA A 222 5.77 -15.83 -9.24
C ALA A 222 4.57 -15.06 -8.69
N PHE A 223 4.36 -13.83 -9.14
CA PHE A 223 3.34 -12.90 -8.65
C PHE A 223 2.40 -12.47 -9.78
N ASP A 224 1.14 -12.25 -9.45
CA ASP A 224 0.11 -11.77 -10.37
C ASP A 224 0.26 -10.27 -10.60
N VAL A 225 0.70 -9.53 -9.56
CA VAL A 225 0.94 -8.09 -9.60
C VAL A 225 2.34 -7.78 -9.07
N VAL A 226 3.11 -6.99 -9.83
CA VAL A 226 4.42 -6.46 -9.39
C VAL A 226 4.37 -4.94 -9.46
N ILE A 227 4.59 -4.29 -8.31
CA ILE A 227 4.66 -2.82 -8.18
C ILE A 227 6.10 -2.46 -7.81
N ILE A 228 6.64 -1.42 -8.45
CA ILE A 228 7.99 -0.92 -8.22
C ILE A 228 7.88 0.52 -7.69
N ASP A 229 8.29 0.72 -6.44
CA ASP A 229 8.54 2.06 -5.91
C ASP A 229 9.87 2.59 -6.46
N THR A 230 9.91 3.84 -6.90
CA THR A 230 11.08 4.41 -7.59
C THR A 230 11.61 5.64 -6.86
N PRO A 231 12.91 5.97 -7.02
CA PRO A 231 13.43 7.26 -6.57
C PRO A 231 12.75 8.43 -7.29
N ALA A 232 13.00 9.64 -6.77
CA ALA A 232 12.53 10.85 -7.45
C ALA A 232 13.30 11.10 -8.75
N MET A 233 12.62 11.66 -9.75
CA MET A 233 13.28 12.14 -10.97
C MET A 233 14.44 13.09 -10.66
N THR A 234 14.28 13.98 -9.68
CA THR A 234 15.35 14.91 -9.27
C THR A 234 16.54 14.22 -8.56
N MET A 235 16.48 12.92 -8.28
CA MET A 235 17.54 12.20 -7.55
C MET A 235 18.48 11.40 -8.46
N GLY A 236 18.12 11.18 -9.72
CA GLY A 236 18.95 10.45 -10.69
C GLY A 236 18.14 9.78 -11.80
N ALA A 237 18.83 9.16 -12.76
CA ALA A 237 18.21 8.52 -13.92
C ALA A 237 17.59 7.14 -13.61
N ASP A 238 17.82 6.61 -12.40
CA ASP A 238 17.29 5.33 -11.91
C ASP A 238 15.77 5.19 -12.11
N VAL A 239 15.01 6.28 -11.94
CA VAL A 239 13.55 6.28 -12.14
C VAL A 239 13.16 5.84 -13.54
N THR A 240 13.85 6.35 -14.56
CA THR A 240 13.58 6.05 -15.97
C THR A 240 13.95 4.61 -16.28
N LEU A 241 15.07 4.13 -15.73
CA LEU A 241 15.50 2.75 -15.93
C LEU A 241 14.52 1.75 -15.30
N LEU A 242 14.10 1.97 -14.04
CA LEU A 242 13.09 1.16 -13.37
C LEU A 242 11.74 1.18 -14.10
N ALA A 243 11.31 2.34 -14.57
CA ALA A 243 10.08 2.49 -15.34
C ALA A 243 10.14 1.76 -16.69
N ARG A 244 11.31 1.78 -17.36
CA ARG A 244 11.56 1.00 -18.59
C ARG A 244 11.48 -0.49 -18.35
N PHE A 245 12.11 -0.98 -17.27
CA PHE A 245 12.01 -2.39 -16.89
C PHE A 245 10.56 -2.79 -16.59
N ALA A 246 9.79 -1.93 -15.91
CA ALA A 246 8.38 -2.19 -15.65
C ALA A 246 7.51 -2.21 -16.93
N GLY A 247 7.88 -1.43 -17.94
CA GLY A 247 7.11 -1.23 -19.17
C GLY A 247 5.93 -0.25 -19.01
N ALA A 248 5.56 0.10 -17.78
CA ALA A 248 4.58 1.13 -17.48
C ALA A 248 4.85 1.90 -16.20
N ALA A 249 4.30 3.12 -16.17
CA ALA A 249 4.40 4.02 -15.04
C ALA A 249 3.05 4.66 -14.68
N LEU A 250 2.78 4.74 -13.38
CA LEU A 250 1.75 5.60 -12.79
C LEU A 250 2.45 6.81 -12.18
N ILE A 251 2.08 8.01 -12.63
CA ILE A 251 2.76 9.24 -12.22
C ILE A 251 2.04 9.86 -11.02
N VAL A 252 2.78 10.15 -9.96
CA VAL A 252 2.28 10.80 -8.75
C VAL A 252 2.55 12.30 -8.81
N ALA A 253 1.51 13.08 -8.53
CA ALA A 253 1.60 14.51 -8.27
C ALA A 253 1.05 14.78 -6.87
N ARG A 254 1.70 15.66 -6.10
CA ARG A 254 1.23 16.11 -4.81
C ARG A 254 0.59 17.48 -4.93
N ASN A 255 -0.62 17.60 -4.39
CA ASN A 255 -1.37 18.83 -4.34
C ASN A 255 -0.56 19.95 -3.67
N ASN A 256 -0.59 21.16 -4.23
CA ASN A 256 0.17 22.33 -3.77
C ASN A 256 1.70 22.15 -3.64
N MET A 257 2.28 21.10 -4.25
CA MET A 257 3.72 20.85 -4.20
C MET A 257 4.33 20.56 -5.58
N THR A 258 3.75 19.65 -6.35
CA THR A 258 4.28 19.29 -7.67
C THR A 258 4.00 20.43 -8.65
N ARG A 259 5.03 20.92 -9.33
CA ARG A 259 4.89 21.95 -10.36
C ARG A 259 4.43 21.32 -11.68
N THR A 260 3.48 21.96 -12.36
CA THR A 260 2.96 21.45 -13.65
C THR A 260 4.05 21.26 -14.70
N ALA A 261 5.05 22.16 -14.75
CA ALA A 261 6.18 22.03 -15.67
C ALA A 261 7.01 20.76 -15.40
N GLU A 262 7.41 20.53 -14.15
CA GLU A 262 8.17 19.33 -13.75
C GLU A 262 7.36 18.05 -13.97
N PHE A 263 6.03 18.10 -13.75
CA PHE A 263 5.15 16.99 -14.03
C PHE A 263 5.10 16.66 -15.52
N GLN A 264 5.01 17.67 -16.39
CA GLN A 264 5.00 17.48 -17.84
C GLN A 264 6.35 16.94 -18.32
N GLU A 265 7.47 17.48 -17.82
CA GLU A 265 8.81 16.96 -18.12
C GLU A 265 8.94 15.47 -17.76
N LEU A 266 8.39 15.04 -16.62
CA LEU A 266 8.38 13.63 -16.24
C LEU A 266 7.52 12.79 -17.19
N VAL A 267 6.34 13.27 -17.60
CA VAL A 267 5.49 12.58 -18.59
C VAL A 267 6.25 12.38 -19.89
N ASP A 268 6.87 13.45 -20.40
CA ASP A 268 7.61 13.44 -21.67
C ASP A 268 8.80 12.48 -21.58
N GLN A 269 9.56 12.52 -20.48
CA GLN A 269 10.68 11.61 -20.25
C GLN A 269 10.25 10.14 -20.22
N MET A 270 9.11 9.81 -19.59
CA MET A 270 8.60 8.43 -19.59
C MET A 270 8.21 7.99 -21.00
N GLN A 271 7.55 8.86 -21.78
CA GLN A 271 7.14 8.57 -23.15
C GLN A 271 8.34 8.39 -24.09
N GLU A 272 9.33 9.27 -24.02
CA GLU A 272 10.59 9.18 -24.78
C GLU A 272 11.36 7.90 -24.45
N ALA A 273 11.29 7.45 -23.20
CA ALA A 273 11.89 6.18 -22.75
C ALA A 273 11.13 4.93 -23.23
N GLY A 274 10.00 5.09 -23.93
CA GLY A 274 9.14 4.00 -24.38
C GLY A 274 8.26 3.39 -23.27
N VAL A 275 8.11 4.08 -22.14
CA VAL A 275 7.30 3.63 -21.01
C VAL A 275 5.84 4.02 -21.24
N LYS A 276 4.92 3.07 -21.06
CA LYS A 276 3.49 3.37 -21.11
C LYS A 276 3.04 4.08 -19.84
N VAL A 277 2.70 5.36 -19.96
CA VAL A 277 2.04 6.10 -18.87
C VAL A 277 0.59 5.64 -18.75
N VAL A 278 0.26 4.89 -17.70
CA VAL A 278 -1.09 4.33 -17.50
C VAL A 278 -2.08 5.35 -16.93
N GLY A 279 -1.56 6.44 -16.37
CA GLY A 279 -2.32 7.54 -15.82
C GLY A 279 -1.52 8.32 -14.78
N SER A 280 -2.22 9.18 -14.05
CA SER A 280 -1.65 9.96 -12.95
C SER A 280 -2.56 9.98 -11.74
N VAL A 281 -1.98 10.22 -10.56
CA VAL A 281 -2.68 10.32 -9.29
C VAL A 281 -2.28 11.63 -8.61
N LEU A 282 -3.27 12.46 -8.32
CA LEU A 282 -3.11 13.62 -7.44
C LEU A 282 -3.31 13.17 -6.00
N VAL A 283 -2.26 13.22 -5.19
CA VAL A 283 -2.32 12.88 -3.76
C VAL A 283 -2.29 14.14 -2.91
N ASP A 284 -3.05 14.11 -1.82
CA ASP A 284 -2.98 15.10 -0.76
C ASP A 284 -2.38 14.43 0.47
N VAL A 285 -1.06 14.57 0.64
CA VAL A 285 -0.36 14.02 1.79
C VAL A 285 -0.26 15.12 2.84
N PRO A 286 -0.70 14.92 4.10
CA PRO A 286 -0.49 15.93 5.13
C PRO A 286 1.00 16.25 5.27
N PHE A 287 1.34 17.55 5.33
CA PHE A 287 2.73 17.99 5.52
C PHE A 287 3.22 17.59 6.91
N GLN A 288 4.00 16.50 7.01
CA GLN A 288 4.76 16.22 8.23
C GLN A 288 5.93 17.20 8.29
N LYS A 289 5.89 18.14 9.23
CA LYS A 289 7.05 19.00 9.54
C LYS A 289 8.24 18.10 9.86
N PRO A 290 9.44 18.32 9.29
CA PRO A 290 10.62 17.58 9.68
C PRO A 290 10.86 17.77 11.19
N GLN A 291 10.92 16.66 11.92
CA GLN A 291 11.29 16.68 13.34
C GLN A 291 12.71 17.23 13.45
N LYS A 292 12.87 18.39 14.09
CA LYS A 292 14.19 18.89 14.45
C LYS A 292 14.87 17.85 15.33
N LEU A 293 15.97 17.26 14.87
CA LEU A 293 16.87 16.53 15.75
C LEU A 293 17.21 17.46 16.93
N LYS A 294 16.80 17.07 18.14
CA LYS A 294 17.30 17.70 19.36
C LYS A 294 18.80 17.42 19.38
N SER A 295 19.60 18.41 18.99
CA SER A 295 21.04 18.40 19.21
C SER A 295 21.26 18.22 20.71
N LEU A 296 21.78 17.06 21.12
CA LEU A 296 22.39 16.89 22.43
C LEU A 296 23.57 17.86 22.52
N ARG A 297 23.33 19.03 23.11
CA ARG A 297 24.41 19.82 23.69
C ARG A 297 24.85 19.08 24.95
N ARG A 298 25.98 18.37 24.86
CA ARG A 298 26.74 17.94 26.02
C ARG A 298 27.18 19.21 26.75
N GLY A 299 26.81 19.31 28.03
CA GLY A 299 27.32 20.35 28.92
C GLY A 299 28.82 20.20 29.10
N THR A 300 29.50 21.34 29.05
CA THR A 300 30.78 21.61 29.69
C THR A 300 30.62 21.60 31.19
#